data_AF-A0A7S3YD63-F1
#
_entry.id   AF-A0A7S3YD63-F1
#
_cell.length_a   1.000
_cell.length_b   1.000
_cell.length_c   1.000
_cell.angle_alpha   90.00
_cell.angle_beta   90.00
_cell.angle_gamma   90.00
#
_symmetry.space_group_name_H-M   'P 1'
#
loop_
_entity.id
_entity.type
_entity.pdbx_description
1 polymer ?
#
loop_
_entity_poly.entity_id
_entity_poly.type
_entity_poly.pdbx_seq_one_letter_code
_entity_poly.pdbx_strand_id
1 'polypeptide(L)'
;GSCCSFAVFGDGSVYGWGLDNFGQLGVESQPRDPHADQWVYPPKMVVGNFGDTSVRKISSADQHTLFLLADGRVFSCGCHHYGRLGIRGLQGDVRTPKEISKPESSIANFYVDIGVGQLHSVALTKSGEAFAWGAGDDLQLGTGSTDEETIPVMLQGIQLKGDKSRGVPQRQGIAVACGF
;
A
#
# COMPACT_ATOMS: atom_id res chain seq x y z
N GLY A 1 6.10 1.91 10.38
CA GLY A 1 7.09 1.86 9.30
C GLY A 1 8.47 2.02 9.88
N SER A 2 9.48 2.13 9.01
CA SER A 2 10.89 2.18 9.43
C SER A 2 11.19 3.46 10.23
N CYS A 3 10.54 4.58 9.88
CA CYS A 3 10.79 5.89 10.48
C CYS A 3 9.51 6.67 10.85
N CYS A 4 8.34 6.03 10.72
CA CYS A 4 7.04 6.64 10.97
C CYS A 4 6.08 5.67 11.67
N SER A 5 5.10 6.21 12.39
CA SER A 5 4.12 5.46 13.17
C SER A 5 2.72 5.99 12.94
N PHE A 6 1.74 5.11 13.14
CA PHE A 6 0.33 5.42 12.94
C PHE A 6 -0.50 4.89 14.11
N ALA A 7 -1.59 5.57 14.43
CA ALA A 7 -2.66 5.09 15.29
C ALA A 7 -3.98 5.13 14.51
N VAL A 8 -4.75 4.05 14.59
CA VAL A 8 -6.10 3.95 14.01
C VAL A 8 -7.08 3.88 15.16
N PHE A 9 -8.07 4.77 15.18
CA PHE A 9 -9.09 4.83 16.21
C PHE A 9 -10.36 4.09 15.77
N GLY A 10 -11.21 3.75 16.74
CA GLY A 10 -12.44 2.98 16.48
C GLY A 10 -13.47 3.68 15.61
N ASP A 11 -13.37 5.00 15.47
CA ASP A 11 -14.17 5.81 14.55
C ASP A 11 -13.62 5.81 13.10
N GLY A 12 -12.50 5.13 12.86
CA GLY A 12 -11.82 5.06 11.57
C GLY A 12 -10.84 6.21 11.31
N SER A 13 -10.71 7.16 12.23
CA SER A 13 -9.72 8.24 12.11
C SER A 13 -8.30 7.68 12.28
N VAL A 14 -7.36 8.30 11.55
CA VAL A 14 -5.96 7.87 11.54
C VAL A 14 -5.08 9.06 11.87
N TYR A 15 -4.12 8.84 12.76
CA TYR A 15 -3.09 9.82 13.11
C TYR A 15 -1.72 9.25 12.81
N GLY A 16 -0.84 10.08 12.22
CA GLY A 16 0.53 9.75 11.89
C GLY A 16 1.54 10.68 12.57
N TRP A 17 2.70 10.15 12.90
CA TRP A 17 3.85 10.91 13.42
C TRP A 17 5.19 10.27 13.01
N GLY A 18 6.26 11.05 13.12
CA GLY A 18 7.61 10.66 12.67
C GLY A 18 7.97 11.29 11.33
N LEU A 19 8.84 10.63 10.56
CA LEU A 19 9.37 11.18 9.31
C LEU A 19 8.30 11.27 8.21
N ASP A 20 8.24 12.41 7.52
CA ASP A 20 7.29 12.72 6.43
C ASP A 20 7.94 13.45 5.24
N ASN A 21 9.22 13.18 4.99
CA ASN A 21 9.98 13.83 3.93
C ASN A 21 9.41 13.60 2.52
N PHE A 22 8.78 12.46 2.28
CA PHE A 22 8.10 12.12 1.03
C PHE A 22 6.57 12.22 1.11
N GLY A 23 6.01 12.64 2.25
CA GLY A 23 4.56 12.63 2.46
C GLY A 23 4.00 11.25 2.80
N GLN A 24 4.85 10.33 3.28
CA GLN A 24 4.47 8.96 3.62
C GLN A 24 3.53 8.85 4.82
N LEU A 25 3.31 9.93 5.59
CA LEU A 25 2.27 9.96 6.62
C LEU A 25 0.89 10.30 6.06
N GLY A 26 0.79 10.94 4.91
CA GLY A 26 -0.50 11.31 4.34
C GLY A 26 -1.22 12.45 5.06
N VAL A 27 -0.48 13.25 5.85
CA VAL A 27 -1.02 14.39 6.62
C VAL A 27 -0.96 15.68 5.80
N GLU A 28 -1.76 16.68 6.17
CA GLU A 28 -1.73 17.99 5.50
C GLU A 28 -0.32 18.61 5.56
N SER A 29 0.23 18.93 4.40
CA SER A 29 1.60 19.45 4.28
C SER A 29 1.72 20.80 4.95
N GLN A 30 2.72 20.97 5.81
CA GLN A 30 3.28 22.30 6.02
C GLN A 30 3.93 22.77 4.70
N PRO A 31 3.96 24.06 4.38
CA PRO A 31 4.69 24.58 3.23
C PRO A 31 6.10 23.98 3.20
N ARG A 32 6.59 23.64 2.01
CA ARG A 32 7.91 23.06 1.80
C ARG A 32 8.97 24.10 2.16
N ASP A 33 9.20 24.32 3.44
CA ASP A 33 10.36 25.02 3.92
C ASP A 33 11.52 24.03 3.81
N PRO A 34 12.50 24.27 2.92
CA PRO A 34 13.66 23.39 2.76
C PRO A 34 14.54 23.31 4.02
N HIS A 35 14.27 24.15 5.03
CA HIS A 35 14.90 24.13 6.34
C HIS A 35 13.98 23.64 7.48
N ALA A 36 12.69 23.38 7.21
CA ALA A 36 11.80 22.87 8.24
C ALA A 36 12.01 21.38 8.48
N ASP A 37 11.93 21.02 9.76
CA ASP A 37 11.94 19.67 10.26
C ASP A 37 10.89 18.81 9.51
N GLN A 38 11.38 17.78 8.82
CA GLN A 38 10.56 16.84 8.04
C GLN A 38 9.81 15.84 8.95
N TRP A 39 9.79 16.08 10.25
CA TRP A 39 9.17 15.24 11.27
C TRP A 39 7.83 15.83 11.69
N VAL A 40 6.84 14.97 11.78
CA VAL A 40 5.51 15.32 12.28
C VAL A 40 5.44 14.98 13.76
N TYR A 41 5.41 16.03 14.57
CA TYR A 41 5.09 15.98 16.00
C TYR A 41 4.37 17.29 16.42
N PRO A 42 3.30 17.25 17.23
CA PRO A 42 2.61 16.05 17.73
C PRO A 42 1.91 15.24 16.61
N PRO A 43 1.34 14.05 16.90
CA PRO A 43 0.58 13.28 15.93
C PRO A 43 -0.48 14.12 15.21
N LYS A 44 -0.51 14.02 13.86
CA LYS A 44 -1.46 14.74 13.01
C LYS A 44 -2.39 13.79 12.30
N MET A 45 -3.61 14.25 12.03
CA MET A 45 -4.61 13.47 11.31
C MET A 45 -4.16 13.26 9.86
N VAL A 46 -4.27 12.01 9.39
CA VAL A 46 -4.07 11.65 7.99
C VAL A 46 -5.27 12.16 7.19
N VAL A 47 -5.00 12.94 6.16
CA VAL A 47 -6.03 13.64 5.36
C VAL A 47 -6.18 12.93 4.02
N GLY A 48 -6.63 11.68 4.05
CA GLY A 48 -6.97 10.92 2.84
C GLY A 48 -8.40 11.21 2.39
N ASN A 49 -8.63 11.28 1.08
CA ASN A 49 -9.98 11.34 0.52
C ASN A 49 -10.65 9.95 0.56
N PHE A 50 -10.76 9.36 1.75
CA PHE A 50 -11.27 8.01 1.97
C PHE A 50 -12.80 7.93 1.83
N GLY A 51 -13.49 9.07 1.79
CA GLY A 51 -14.95 9.16 1.89
C GLY A 51 -15.43 8.74 3.28
N ASP A 52 -16.62 8.16 3.37
CA ASP A 52 -17.21 7.69 4.64
C ASP A 52 -16.67 6.32 5.09
N THR A 53 -15.67 5.75 4.38
CA THR A 53 -15.12 4.43 4.70
C THR A 53 -13.91 4.54 5.63
N SER A 54 -13.99 3.86 6.78
CA SER A 54 -12.91 3.76 7.76
C SER A 54 -11.68 3.00 7.23
N VAL A 55 -10.48 3.43 7.65
CA VAL A 55 -9.23 2.68 7.45
C VAL A 55 -9.22 1.43 8.33
N ARG A 56 -9.02 0.26 7.73
CA ARG A 56 -9.01 -1.05 8.40
C ARG A 56 -7.58 -1.53 8.72
N LYS A 57 -6.63 -1.30 7.81
CA LYS A 57 -5.22 -1.68 7.98
C LYS A 57 -4.32 -0.62 7.36
N ILE A 58 -3.18 -0.39 8.00
CA ILE A 58 -2.10 0.44 7.48
C ILE A 58 -0.85 -0.41 7.43
N SER A 59 -0.13 -0.35 6.31
CA SER A 59 1.20 -0.95 6.17
C SER A 59 2.15 0.11 5.65
N SER A 60 3.33 0.23 6.24
CA SER A 60 4.27 1.30 5.93
C SER A 60 5.69 0.81 6.17
N ALA A 61 6.63 1.24 5.33
CA ALA A 61 8.06 0.98 5.49
C ALA A 61 8.86 2.28 5.36
N ASP A 62 9.87 2.31 4.48
CA ASP A 62 10.86 3.37 4.35
C ASP A 62 10.21 4.71 3.96
N GLN A 63 9.63 4.79 2.77
CA GLN A 63 9.19 6.06 2.19
C GLN A 63 7.78 6.02 1.60
N HIS A 64 7.00 4.96 1.82
CA HIS A 64 5.61 4.90 1.40
C HIS A 64 4.73 4.12 2.37
N THR A 65 3.44 4.39 2.26
CA THR A 65 2.41 3.81 3.11
C THR A 65 1.23 3.39 2.25
N LEU A 66 0.65 2.24 2.59
CA LEU A 66 -0.60 1.74 2.06
C LEU A 66 -1.68 1.79 3.15
N PHE A 67 -2.87 2.22 2.77
CA PHE A 67 -4.07 2.25 3.60
C PHE A 67 -5.12 1.35 2.96
N LEU A 68 -5.51 0.30 3.65
CA LEU A 68 -6.62 -0.58 3.26
C LEU A 68 -7.88 -0.13 3.98
N LEU A 69 -8.90 0.27 3.22
CA LEU A 69 -10.19 0.65 3.75
C LEU A 69 -11.08 -0.57 4.03
N ALA A 70 -12.12 -0.39 4.84
CA ALA A 70 -13.07 -1.45 5.19
C ALA A 70 -13.86 -2.00 3.98
N ASP A 71 -14.02 -1.20 2.92
CA ASP A 71 -14.63 -1.62 1.65
C ASP A 71 -13.65 -2.32 0.71
N GLY A 72 -12.37 -2.45 1.08
CA GLY A 72 -11.33 -3.13 0.32
C GLY A 72 -10.65 -2.29 -0.76
N ARG A 73 -10.95 -0.99 -0.85
CA ARG A 73 -10.11 -0.03 -1.60
C ARG A 73 -8.77 0.14 -0.90
N VAL A 74 -7.72 0.35 -1.70
CA VAL A 74 -6.36 0.60 -1.20
C VAL A 74 -5.91 1.97 -1.67
N PHE A 75 -5.37 2.76 -0.76
CA PHE A 75 -4.79 4.06 -1.02
C PHE A 75 -3.30 4.03 -0.72
N SER A 76 -2.52 4.87 -1.40
CA SER A 76 -1.09 4.99 -1.20
C SER A 76 -0.63 6.44 -1.11
N CYS A 77 0.42 6.69 -0.33
CA CYS A 77 1.13 7.97 -0.25
C CYS A 77 2.62 7.75 0.02
N GLY A 78 3.44 8.76 -0.24
CA GLY A 78 4.89 8.77 -0.08
C GLY A 78 5.66 8.94 -1.39
N CYS A 79 6.84 8.34 -1.42
CA CYS A 79 7.82 8.39 -2.51
C CYS A 79 7.31 7.68 -3.76
N HIS A 80 7.39 8.35 -4.91
CA HIS A 80 6.92 7.80 -6.19
C HIS A 80 7.93 6.91 -6.92
N HIS A 81 9.20 6.87 -6.47
CA HIS A 81 10.25 6.10 -7.13
C HIS A 81 9.96 4.60 -7.16
N TYR A 82 10.39 3.95 -8.25
CA TYR A 82 10.20 2.53 -8.53
C TYR A 82 8.74 2.09 -8.66
N GLY A 83 7.79 3.02 -8.80
CA GLY A 83 6.37 2.64 -8.93
C GLY A 83 5.74 2.08 -7.65
N ARG A 84 6.40 2.18 -6.48
CA ARG A 84 5.98 1.57 -5.20
C ARG A 84 4.60 1.99 -4.68
N LEU A 85 4.07 3.09 -5.21
CA LEU A 85 2.72 3.59 -4.92
C LEU A 85 1.62 2.89 -5.72
N GLY A 86 1.95 2.22 -6.83
CA GLY A 86 0.99 1.48 -7.66
C GLY A 86 0.02 2.37 -8.44
N ILE A 87 0.33 3.65 -8.59
CA ILE A 87 -0.51 4.63 -9.28
C ILE A 87 0.11 4.97 -10.63
N ARG A 88 -0.66 4.75 -11.69
CA ARG A 88 -0.24 5.01 -13.07
C ARG A 88 0.03 6.50 -13.30
N GLY A 89 1.14 6.81 -13.97
CA GLY A 89 1.41 8.15 -14.52
C GLY A 89 1.79 9.22 -13.51
N LEU A 90 2.23 8.83 -12.31
CA LEU A 90 2.77 9.78 -11.33
C LEU A 90 4.00 10.52 -11.87
N GLN A 91 4.07 11.82 -11.56
CA GLN A 91 5.18 12.71 -11.92
C GLN A 91 5.93 13.23 -10.67
N GLY A 92 5.60 12.68 -9.49
CA GLY A 92 6.15 13.12 -8.22
C GLY A 92 5.47 12.44 -7.04
N ASP A 93 6.00 12.73 -5.85
CA ASP A 93 5.54 12.14 -4.59
C ASP A 93 4.08 12.46 -4.27
N VAL A 94 3.45 11.56 -3.53
CA VAL A 94 2.04 11.65 -3.17
C VAL A 94 1.92 11.95 -1.69
N ARG A 95 1.63 13.20 -1.33
CA ARG A 95 1.50 13.59 0.09
C ARG A 95 0.10 13.40 0.68
N THR A 96 -0.90 13.29 -0.18
CA THR A 96 -2.28 13.00 0.21
C THR A 96 -2.62 11.62 -0.33
N PRO A 97 -3.06 10.66 0.51
CA PRO A 97 -3.39 9.31 0.07
C PRO A 97 -4.27 9.30 -1.18
N LYS A 98 -3.82 8.60 -2.22
CA LYS A 98 -4.52 8.45 -3.49
C LYS A 98 -4.91 6.99 -3.69
N GLU A 99 -6.10 6.77 -4.24
CA GLU A 99 -6.61 5.42 -4.51
C GLU A 99 -5.75 4.74 -5.58
N ILE A 100 -5.39 3.48 -5.34
CA ILE A 100 -4.76 2.60 -6.30
C ILE A 100 -5.87 2.03 -7.19
N SER A 101 -5.74 2.21 -8.50
CA SER A 101 -6.66 1.62 -9.46
C SER A 101 -6.67 0.10 -9.35
N LYS A 102 -7.85 -0.48 -9.47
CA LYS A 102 -8.03 -1.93 -9.46
C LYS A 102 -7.27 -2.57 -10.62
N PRO A 103 -6.66 -3.76 -10.43
CA PRO A 103 -6.09 -4.51 -11.54
C PRO A 103 -7.23 -4.93 -12.47
N GLU A 104 -7.15 -4.57 -13.75
CA GLU A 104 -8.14 -4.98 -14.77
C GLU A 104 -8.28 -6.50 -14.87
N SER A 105 -7.23 -7.23 -14.47
CA SER A 105 -7.14 -8.68 -14.48
C SER A 105 -7.77 -9.38 -13.28
N SER A 106 -8.20 -8.66 -12.23
CA SER A 106 -8.71 -9.29 -11.02
C SER A 106 -10.18 -9.70 -11.15
N ILE A 107 -10.49 -10.94 -10.73
CA ILE A 107 -11.86 -11.45 -10.64
C ILE A 107 -12.55 -10.93 -9.36
N ALA A 108 -11.79 -10.54 -8.34
CA ALA A 108 -12.30 -9.92 -7.13
C ALA A 108 -12.20 -8.40 -7.17
N ASN A 109 -13.27 -7.73 -6.72
CA ASN A 109 -13.33 -6.26 -6.74
C ASN A 109 -12.55 -5.58 -5.61
N PHE A 110 -12.05 -6.34 -4.62
CA PHE A 110 -11.61 -5.82 -3.33
C PHE A 110 -10.42 -6.58 -2.75
N TYR A 111 -9.45 -5.81 -2.24
CA TYR A 111 -8.34 -6.33 -1.45
C TYR A 111 -8.82 -6.63 -0.03
N VAL A 112 -8.23 -7.66 0.58
CA VAL A 112 -8.49 -8.07 1.97
C VAL A 112 -7.25 -7.93 2.84
N ASP A 113 -6.07 -7.86 2.25
CA ASP A 113 -4.84 -7.62 2.97
C ASP A 113 -3.79 -6.89 2.13
N ILE A 114 -2.88 -6.19 2.81
CA ILE A 114 -1.78 -5.40 2.23
C ILE A 114 -0.49 -5.62 3.00
N GLY A 115 0.64 -5.51 2.30
CA GLY A 115 1.99 -5.52 2.84
C GLY A 115 2.88 -4.51 2.12
N VAL A 116 3.86 -3.96 2.84
CA VAL A 116 4.79 -2.95 2.31
C VAL A 116 6.21 -3.34 2.67
N GLY A 117 7.06 -3.49 1.64
CA GLY A 117 8.50 -3.63 1.76
C GLY A 117 9.19 -2.27 1.56
N GLN A 118 10.53 -2.25 1.49
CA GLN A 118 11.28 -0.99 1.34
C GLN A 118 10.95 -0.26 0.04
N LEU A 119 10.95 -0.98 -1.08
CA LEU A 119 10.78 -0.45 -2.44
C LEU A 119 9.60 -1.06 -3.20
N HIS A 120 8.85 -1.96 -2.57
CA HIS A 120 7.74 -2.67 -3.20
C HIS A 120 6.56 -2.84 -2.25
N SER A 121 5.46 -3.27 -2.82
CA SER A 121 4.14 -3.36 -2.20
C SER A 121 3.47 -4.63 -2.66
N VAL A 122 2.66 -5.22 -1.78
CA VAL A 122 1.87 -6.42 -2.08
C VAL A 122 0.45 -6.26 -1.57
N ALA A 123 -0.49 -6.90 -2.26
CA ALA A 123 -1.87 -6.99 -1.82
C ALA A 123 -2.49 -8.35 -2.16
N LEU A 124 -3.47 -8.74 -1.36
CA LEU A 124 -4.20 -9.99 -1.51
C LEU A 124 -5.69 -9.70 -1.66
N THR A 125 -6.36 -10.35 -2.60
CA THR A 125 -7.81 -10.25 -2.77
C THR A 125 -8.54 -11.40 -2.08
N LYS A 126 -9.85 -11.23 -1.89
CA LYS A 126 -10.71 -12.27 -1.28
C LYS A 126 -10.79 -13.55 -2.12
N SER A 127 -10.58 -13.47 -3.43
CA SER A 127 -10.54 -14.61 -4.35
C SER A 127 -9.22 -15.38 -4.27
N GLY A 128 -8.25 -14.89 -3.49
CA GLY A 128 -6.94 -15.51 -3.36
C GLY A 128 -5.95 -15.11 -4.47
N GLU A 129 -6.22 -14.01 -5.18
CA GLU A 129 -5.29 -13.42 -6.14
C GLU A 129 -4.30 -12.53 -5.38
N ALA A 130 -3.01 -12.75 -5.60
CA ALA A 130 -1.94 -11.94 -5.02
C ALA A 130 -1.40 -10.99 -6.09
N PHE A 131 -1.17 -9.74 -5.69
CA PHE A 131 -0.63 -8.68 -6.52
C PHE A 131 0.62 -8.09 -5.88
N ALA A 132 1.57 -7.68 -6.71
CA ALA A 132 2.74 -6.92 -6.30
C ALA A 132 3.00 -5.75 -7.26
N TRP A 133 3.67 -4.72 -6.77
CA TRP A 133 4.16 -3.58 -7.56
C TRP A 133 5.31 -2.90 -6.84
N GLY A 134 6.07 -2.07 -7.55
CA GLY A 134 7.30 -1.47 -7.03
C GLY A 134 8.55 -1.94 -7.78
N ALA A 135 9.71 -1.87 -7.11
CA ALA A 135 10.97 -2.37 -7.64
C ALA A 135 10.92 -3.89 -7.88
N GLY A 136 11.49 -4.35 -9.00
CA GLY A 136 11.58 -5.78 -9.35
C GLY A 136 12.96 -6.40 -9.19
N ASP A 137 14.00 -5.60 -8.92
CA ASP A 137 15.41 -5.97 -9.06
C ASP A 137 15.80 -7.29 -8.37
N ASP A 138 15.23 -7.57 -7.18
CA ASP A 138 15.49 -8.79 -6.40
C ASP A 138 14.42 -9.88 -6.56
N LEU A 139 13.64 -9.86 -7.66
CA LEU A 139 12.50 -10.75 -7.92
C LEU A 139 11.36 -10.68 -6.90
N GLN A 140 11.34 -9.65 -6.05
CA GLN A 140 10.34 -9.44 -4.99
C GLN A 140 8.89 -9.30 -5.47
N LEU A 141 8.68 -9.02 -6.76
CA LEU A 141 7.34 -8.94 -7.34
C LEU A 141 6.76 -10.33 -7.69
N GLY A 142 7.59 -11.37 -7.76
CA GLY A 142 7.13 -12.73 -8.08
C GLY A 142 6.51 -12.87 -9.47
N THR A 143 6.86 -11.97 -10.40
CA THR A 143 6.37 -11.97 -11.80
C THR A 143 7.20 -12.85 -12.72
N GLY A 144 8.35 -13.32 -12.25
CA GLY A 144 9.35 -14.00 -13.10
C GLY A 144 10.23 -13.04 -13.90
N SER A 145 10.07 -11.72 -13.71
CA SER A 145 10.96 -10.67 -14.23
C SER A 145 11.58 -9.86 -13.09
N THR A 146 12.70 -9.19 -13.39
CA THR A 146 13.33 -8.19 -12.52
C THR A 146 12.87 -6.76 -12.82
N ASP A 147 11.92 -6.58 -13.75
CA ASP A 147 11.41 -5.27 -14.12
C ASP A 147 10.59 -4.63 -12.98
N GLU A 148 10.67 -3.30 -12.86
CA GLU A 148 9.78 -2.55 -12.00
C GLU A 148 8.34 -2.53 -12.55
N GLU A 149 7.37 -2.50 -11.64
CA GLU A 149 5.95 -2.47 -11.98
C GLU A 149 5.28 -1.26 -11.32
N THR A 150 4.78 -0.34 -12.15
CA THR A 150 4.21 0.93 -11.68
C THR A 150 2.75 0.83 -11.26
N ILE A 151 2.12 -0.31 -11.50
CA ILE A 151 0.76 -0.65 -11.12
C ILE A 151 0.74 -2.08 -10.57
N PRO A 152 -0.27 -2.44 -9.75
CA PRO A 152 -0.43 -3.81 -9.27
C PRO A 152 -0.48 -4.83 -10.42
N VAL A 153 0.45 -5.77 -10.41
CA VAL A 153 0.46 -6.91 -11.33
C VAL A 153 0.24 -8.21 -10.57
N MET A 154 -0.45 -9.16 -11.19
CA MET A 154 -0.74 -10.44 -10.56
C MET A 154 0.52 -11.30 -10.52
N LEU A 155 0.80 -11.92 -9.37
CA LEU A 155 1.90 -12.88 -9.25
C LEU A 155 1.69 -14.07 -10.19
N GLN A 156 2.78 -14.59 -10.74
CA GLN A 156 2.74 -15.83 -11.53
C GLN A 156 2.75 -17.06 -10.62
N GLY A 157 2.06 -18.12 -11.02
CA GLY A 157 2.12 -19.43 -10.36
C GLY A 157 1.38 -19.55 -9.00
N ILE A 158 0.85 -18.46 -8.46
CA ILE A 158 0.03 -18.48 -7.23
C ILE A 158 -1.39 -18.02 -7.57
N GLN A 159 -2.28 -18.97 -7.78
CA GLN A 159 -3.71 -18.75 -7.56
C GLN A 159 -4.06 -19.53 -6.30
N LEU A 160 -4.39 -18.86 -5.20
CA LEU A 160 -4.87 -19.53 -3.98
C LEU A 160 -6.29 -20.11 -4.17
N LYS A 161 -6.70 -20.36 -5.42
CA LYS A 161 -7.90 -21.13 -5.74
C LYS A 161 -7.76 -22.48 -5.04
N GLY A 162 -8.55 -22.66 -3.99
CA GLY A 162 -8.89 -24.01 -3.55
C GLY A 162 -9.38 -24.75 -4.79
N ASP A 163 -8.73 -25.85 -5.13
CA ASP A 163 -9.19 -26.73 -6.19
C ASP A 163 -10.60 -27.21 -5.78
N LYS A 164 -11.64 -26.62 -6.39
CA LYS A 164 -13.03 -26.99 -6.12
C LYS A 164 -13.28 -28.47 -6.44
N SER A 165 -12.46 -29.09 -7.30
CA SER A 165 -12.54 -30.53 -7.60
C SER A 165 -12.01 -31.42 -6.46
N ARG A 166 -11.23 -30.85 -5.52
CA ARG A 166 -10.63 -31.56 -4.37
C ARG A 166 -11.26 -31.20 -3.02
N GLY A 167 -12.33 -30.41 -2.98
CA GLY A 167 -12.99 -30.02 -1.73
C GLY A 167 -12.13 -29.16 -0.80
N VAL A 168 -11.08 -28.50 -1.32
CA VAL A 168 -10.19 -27.67 -0.51
C VAL A 168 -10.85 -26.31 -0.28
N PRO A 169 -11.10 -25.89 0.98
CA PRO A 169 -11.70 -24.59 1.25
C PRO A 169 -10.82 -23.44 0.74
N GLN A 170 -11.48 -22.33 0.38
CA GLN A 170 -10.81 -21.06 0.05
C GLN A 170 -9.83 -20.71 1.19
N ARG A 171 -8.54 -20.65 0.88
CA ARG A 171 -7.51 -20.37 1.89
C ARG A 171 -7.53 -18.88 2.21
N GLN A 172 -7.74 -18.55 3.48
CA GLN A 172 -7.44 -17.21 3.97
C GLN A 172 -5.92 -17.04 3.96
N GLY A 173 -5.44 -15.95 3.36
CA GLY A 173 -4.03 -15.61 3.30
C GLY A 173 -3.76 -14.25 3.96
N ILE A 174 -2.49 -13.98 4.18
CA ILE A 174 -1.99 -12.67 4.58
C ILE A 174 -0.99 -12.19 3.53
N ALA A 175 -0.93 -10.88 3.32
CA ALA A 175 0.04 -10.24 2.45
C ALA A 175 1.17 -9.68 3.32
N VAL A 176 2.39 -10.16 3.11
CA VAL A 176 3.59 -9.71 3.81
C VAL A 176 4.64 -9.38 2.78
N ALA A 177 5.22 -8.19 2.89
CA ALA A 177 6.41 -7.80 2.15
C ALA A 177 7.51 -7.49 3.15
N CYS A 178 8.74 -7.90 2.82
CA CYS A 178 9.91 -7.73 3.67
C CYS A 178 10.84 -6.69 3.05
N GLY A 179 11.59 -6.00 3.90
CA GLY A 179 12.70 -5.12 3.53
C GLY A 179 13.71 -5.10 4.66
N PHE A 180 14.96 -4.79 4.35
CA PHE A 180 16.01 -4.57 5.35
C PHE A 180 16.08 -3.09 5.74
#